data_AF-A0A1H7UEP0-F1
#
_entry.id   AF-A0A1H7UEP0-F1
#
_cell.length_a   1.000
_cell.length_b   1.000
_cell.length_c   1.000
_cell.angle_alpha   90.00
_cell.angle_beta   90.00
_cell.angle_gamma   90.00
#
_symmetry.space_group_name_H-M   'P 1'
#
loop_
_entity.id
_entity.type
_entity.pdbx_description
1 polymer ?
#
loop_
_entity_poly.entity_id
_entity_poly.type
_entity_poly.pdbx_seq_one_letter_code
_entity_poly.pdbx_strand_id
1 'polypeptide(L)'
;MNQGTEERLKEYSWHDCPVYSFKFDDNFSLDIDYILEWKLEKGNSYKYLIAPASLEFIEVTALKINIETSFVNGFEIDRIEYSNGTWGIYLQEGKIEFKAKDFLQKIRKDPIWKTNQFLSEIERN
;
A
#
# COMPACT_ATOMS: atom_id res chain seq x y z
N MET A 1 -3.52 18.59 -6.35
CA MET A 1 -2.63 17.59 -6.94
C MET A 1 -2.42 17.95 -8.41
N ASN A 2 -1.21 17.75 -8.94
CA ASN A 2 -0.91 18.08 -10.33
C ASN A 2 -1.27 16.89 -11.24
N GLN A 3 -1.63 17.16 -12.50
CA GLN A 3 -2.06 16.16 -13.48
C GLN A 3 -1.09 14.96 -13.63
N GLY A 4 0.21 15.20 -13.45
CA GLY A 4 1.23 14.13 -13.51
C GLY A 4 1.19 13.14 -12.34
N THR A 5 0.56 13.46 -11.21
CA THR A 5 0.43 12.51 -10.10
C THR A 5 -0.57 11.41 -10.46
N GLU A 6 -1.73 11.74 -11.03
CA GLU A 6 -2.78 10.76 -11.39
C GLU A 6 -2.31 9.73 -12.41
N GLU A 7 -1.51 10.14 -13.39
CA GLU A 7 -0.95 9.24 -14.41
C GLU A 7 0.05 8.26 -13.81
N ARG A 8 0.90 8.72 -12.89
CA ARG A 8 1.86 7.86 -12.17
C ARG A 8 1.18 6.82 -11.27
N LEU A 9 -0.04 7.09 -10.79
CA LEU A 9 -0.77 6.12 -9.97
C LEU A 9 -1.12 4.84 -10.74
N LYS A 10 -1.27 4.94 -12.07
CA LYS A 10 -1.57 3.78 -12.93
C LYS A 10 -0.39 2.81 -13.06
N GLU A 11 0.81 3.24 -12.71
CA GLU A 11 2.03 2.42 -12.77
C GLU A 11 2.22 1.57 -11.51
N TYR A 12 1.52 1.88 -10.42
CA TYR A 12 1.63 1.16 -9.17
C TYR A 12 0.56 0.07 -9.06
N SER A 13 0.96 -1.06 -8.48
CA SER A 13 0.06 -2.16 -8.12
C SER A 13 0.12 -2.38 -6.62
N TRP A 14 -0.88 -1.92 -5.89
CA TRP A 14 -0.94 -2.09 -4.43
C TRP A 14 -1.79 -3.28 -3.97
N HIS A 15 -2.39 -4.04 -4.89
CA HIS A 15 -3.20 -5.21 -4.58
C HIS A 15 -2.36 -6.26 -3.84
N ASP A 16 -2.96 -6.90 -2.83
CA ASP A 16 -2.37 -7.89 -1.92
C ASP A 16 -1.17 -7.39 -1.11
N CYS A 17 -0.97 -6.07 -0.96
CA CYS A 17 0.09 -5.54 -0.11
C CYS A 17 -0.35 -5.54 1.36
N PRO A 18 0.30 -6.30 2.26
CA PRO A 18 0.05 -6.24 3.69
C PRO A 18 0.36 -4.87 4.28
N VAL A 19 -0.43 -4.43 5.25
CA VAL A 19 -0.24 -3.16 5.98
C VAL A 19 0.08 -3.44 7.45
N TYR A 20 1.20 -2.91 7.94
CA TYR A 20 1.67 -3.15 9.31
C TYR A 20 1.47 -1.98 10.26
N SER A 21 1.38 -0.75 9.73
CA SER A 21 1.14 0.41 10.57
C SER A 21 0.46 1.53 9.81
N PHE A 22 -0.32 2.29 10.58
CA PHE A 22 -0.83 3.60 10.20
C PHE A 22 -0.14 4.64 11.09
N LYS A 23 0.43 5.68 10.48
CA LYS A 23 0.94 6.84 11.20
C LYS A 23 0.07 8.05 10.91
N PHE A 24 -0.37 8.71 11.97
CA PHE A 24 -1.18 9.92 11.93
C PHE A 24 -0.36 11.09 12.45
N ASP A 25 -0.19 12.10 11.62
CA ASP A 25 0.48 13.37 11.88
C ASP A 25 -0.19 14.43 10.99
N ASP A 26 0.46 15.56 10.69
CA ASP A 26 0.04 16.45 9.58
C ASP A 26 -0.04 15.69 8.23
N ASN A 27 0.71 14.58 8.13
CA ASN A 27 0.66 13.61 7.05
C ASN A 27 0.01 12.31 7.52
N PHE A 28 -0.52 11.53 6.56
CA PHE A 28 -0.95 10.16 6.81
C PHE A 28 -0.02 9.19 6.09
N SER A 29 0.48 8.16 6.77
CA SER A 29 1.32 7.16 6.10
C SER A 29 1.03 5.72 6.49
N LEU A 30 1.25 4.82 5.54
CA LEU A 30 1.14 3.37 5.71
C LEU A 30 2.53 2.74 5.57
N ASP A 31 2.83 1.75 6.42
CA ASP A 31 3.95 0.83 6.22
C ASP A 31 3.44 -0.46 5.58
N ILE A 32 3.98 -0.81 4.41
CA ILE A 32 3.52 -1.95 3.61
C ILE A 32 4.67 -2.84 3.14
N ASP A 33 4.36 -4.08 2.85
CA ASP A 33 5.18 -4.91 1.97
C ASP A 33 4.71 -4.71 0.53
N TYR A 34 5.38 -3.81 -0.20
CA TYR A 34 5.01 -3.51 -1.57
C TYR A 34 5.44 -4.64 -2.50
N ILE A 35 4.49 -5.19 -3.27
CA ILE A 35 4.76 -6.22 -4.27
C ILE A 35 5.03 -5.54 -5.62
N LEU A 36 6.30 -5.54 -6.03
CA LEU A 36 6.76 -4.92 -7.28
C LEU A 36 6.40 -5.78 -8.49
N GLU A 37 6.50 -7.10 -8.36
CA GLU A 37 6.35 -8.02 -9.48
C GLU A 37 5.77 -9.36 -9.03
N TRP A 38 4.88 -9.91 -9.85
CA TRP A 38 4.40 -11.27 -9.77
C TRP A 38 5.01 -12.07 -10.91
N LYS A 39 5.85 -13.05 -10.59
CA LYS A 39 6.51 -13.90 -11.57
C LYS A 39 5.93 -15.29 -11.54
N LEU A 40 5.29 -15.70 -12.63
CA LEU A 40 4.86 -17.07 -12.83
C LEU A 40 6.09 -17.95 -13.10
N GLU A 41 6.31 -18.93 -12.23
CA GLU A 41 7.36 -19.94 -12.38
C GLU A 41 6.84 -21.17 -13.13
N LYS A 42 7.76 -22.02 -13.58
CA LYS A 42 7.41 -23.30 -14.21
C LYS A 42 6.68 -24.18 -13.18
N GLY A 43 5.50 -24.68 -13.55
CA GLY A 43 4.67 -25.52 -12.66
C GLY A 43 3.51 -24.78 -11.98
N ASN A 44 3.13 -23.61 -12.49
CA ASN A 44 1.95 -22.85 -12.05
C ASN A 44 2.03 -22.34 -10.60
N SER A 45 3.24 -22.05 -10.13
CA SER A 45 3.50 -21.36 -8.86
C SER A 45 3.97 -19.92 -9.13
N TYR A 46 3.78 -19.04 -8.15
CA TYR A 46 4.24 -17.66 -8.23
C TYR A 46 5.43 -17.39 -7.31
N LYS A 47 6.29 -16.48 -7.75
CA LYS A 47 7.23 -15.75 -6.92
C LYS A 47 6.89 -14.27 -6.94
N TYR A 48 7.19 -13.59 -5.85
CA TYR A 48 6.86 -12.18 -5.65
C TYR A 48 8.13 -11.42 -5.37
N LEU A 49 8.36 -10.32 -6.10
CA LEU A 49 9.44 -9.38 -5.79
C LEU A 49 8.87 -8.36 -4.82
N ILE A 50 9.31 -8.39 -3.57
CA ILE A 50 8.70 -7.61 -2.49
C ILE A 50 9.74 -6.70 -1.87
N ALA A 51 9.38 -5.44 -1.60
CA ALA A 51 10.20 -4.52 -0.83
C ALA A 51 9.37 -3.86 0.29
N PRO A 52 9.96 -3.65 1.48
CA PRO A 52 9.29 -2.86 2.49
C PRO A 52 9.20 -1.40 2.00
N ALA A 53 8.02 -0.82 2.07
CA ALA A 53 7.75 0.50 1.52
C ALA A 53 6.85 1.32 2.43
N SER A 54 6.93 2.65 2.31
CA SER A 54 5.96 3.55 2.93
C SER A 54 5.17 4.30 1.88
N LEU A 55 3.85 4.35 2.05
CA LEU A 55 2.96 5.26 1.32
C LEU A 55 2.74 6.49 2.19
N GLU A 56 3.09 7.68 1.71
CA GLU A 56 2.97 8.93 2.47
C GLU A 56 2.08 9.93 1.73
N PHE A 57 1.03 10.38 2.40
CA PHE A 57 0.07 11.36 1.93
C PHE A 57 0.26 12.67 2.69
N ILE A 58 0.52 13.75 1.96
CA ILE A 58 1.01 15.02 2.51
C ILE A 58 -0.15 15.99 2.79
N GLU A 59 -0.12 16.66 3.95
CA GLU A 59 -1.14 17.64 4.38
C GLU A 59 -2.57 17.08 4.29
N VAL A 60 -2.85 16.05 5.11
CA VAL A 60 -4.10 15.29 5.02
C VAL A 60 -5.25 16.01 5.72
N THR A 61 -6.41 16.03 5.06
CA THR A 61 -7.65 16.60 5.59
C THR A 61 -8.84 15.69 5.34
N ALA A 62 -9.92 15.89 6.10
CA ALA A 62 -11.18 15.14 5.96
C ALA A 62 -11.02 13.60 6.05
N LEU A 63 -10.10 13.13 6.89
CA LEU A 63 -9.83 11.71 7.11
C LEU A 63 -11.05 11.00 7.71
N LYS A 64 -11.43 9.89 7.08
CA LYS A 64 -12.46 8.95 7.54
C LYS A 64 -11.88 7.54 7.47
N ILE A 65 -12.01 6.82 8.58
CA ILE A 65 -11.56 5.43 8.68
C ILE A 65 -12.76 4.60 9.07
N ASN A 66 -13.08 3.59 8.26
CA ASN A 66 -14.13 2.63 8.55
C ASN A 66 -13.58 1.23 8.27
N ILE A 67 -13.17 0.54 9.34
CA ILE A 67 -12.52 -0.76 9.29
C ILE A 67 -13.21 -1.67 10.31
N GLU A 68 -13.57 -2.86 9.89
CA GLU A 68 -14.11 -3.92 10.74
C GLU A 68 -13.33 -5.21 10.47
N THR A 69 -12.65 -5.72 11.50
CA THR A 69 -11.84 -6.93 11.36
C THR A 69 -11.85 -7.77 12.62
N SER A 70 -11.76 -9.09 12.43
CA SER A 70 -11.49 -10.07 13.49
C SER A 70 -9.98 -10.35 13.66
N PHE A 71 -9.12 -9.61 12.94
CA PHE A 71 -7.67 -9.77 12.89
C PHE A 71 -7.19 -11.15 12.40
N VAL A 72 -8.02 -11.83 11.61
CA VAL A 72 -7.60 -13.03 10.89
C VAL A 72 -6.89 -12.58 9.61
N ASN A 73 -5.55 -12.66 9.61
CA ASN A 73 -4.63 -12.27 8.52
C ASN A 73 -4.20 -10.79 8.42
N GLY A 74 -4.56 -9.95 9.38
CA GLY A 74 -4.08 -8.56 9.44
C GLY A 74 -4.87 -7.62 8.53
N PHE A 75 -4.19 -6.63 7.95
CA PHE A 75 -4.75 -5.70 6.96
C PHE A 75 -4.07 -5.89 5.63
N GLU A 76 -4.86 -5.92 4.56
CA GLU A 76 -4.35 -6.09 3.19
C GLU A 76 -5.02 -5.09 2.25
N ILE A 77 -4.24 -4.49 1.37
CA ILE A 77 -4.75 -3.55 0.37
C ILE A 77 -5.42 -4.35 -0.77
N ASP A 78 -6.70 -4.09 -1.01
CA ASP A 78 -7.39 -4.49 -2.24
C ASP A 78 -7.00 -3.51 -3.36
N ARG A 79 -7.21 -2.21 -3.14
CA ARG A 79 -6.84 -1.17 -4.12
C ARG A 79 -6.69 0.20 -3.47
N ILE A 80 -5.95 1.07 -4.16
CA ILE A 80 -5.88 2.50 -3.84
C ILE A 80 -6.37 3.27 -5.06
N GLU A 81 -7.30 4.20 -4.84
CA GLU A 81 -7.90 5.01 -5.88
C GLU A 81 -7.80 6.49 -5.51
N TYR A 82 -7.69 7.32 -6.54
CA TYR A 82 -7.84 8.76 -6.41
C TYR A 82 -8.87 9.23 -7.43
N SER A 83 -9.93 9.87 -6.94
CA SER A 83 -11.04 10.34 -7.77
C SER A 83 -11.66 11.60 -7.17
N ASN A 84 -11.93 12.60 -8.02
CA ASN A 84 -12.57 13.86 -7.63
C ASN A 84 -11.90 14.55 -6.41
N GLY A 85 -10.57 14.54 -6.34
CA GLY A 85 -9.83 15.17 -5.24
C GLY A 85 -9.82 14.39 -3.92
N THR A 86 -10.25 13.13 -3.93
CA THR A 86 -10.35 12.26 -2.74
C THR A 86 -9.58 10.97 -2.98
N TRP A 87 -8.77 10.59 -2.00
CA TRP A 87 -8.12 9.29 -1.92
C TRP A 87 -9.03 8.28 -1.24
N GLY A 88 -9.05 7.06 -1.77
CA GLY A 88 -9.63 5.88 -1.12
C GLY A 88 -8.60 4.77 -1.06
N ILE A 89 -8.23 4.35 0.15
CA ILE A 89 -7.49 3.11 0.38
C ILE A 89 -8.53 2.07 0.79
N TYR A 90 -8.76 1.10 -0.08
CA TYR A 90 -9.65 -0.02 0.18
C TYR A 90 -8.81 -1.19 0.68
N LEU A 91 -9.14 -1.63 1.89
CA LEU A 91 -8.57 -2.82 2.50
C LEU A 91 -9.59 -3.96 2.34
N GLN A 92 -9.15 -5.21 2.47
CA GLN A 92 -10.08 -6.33 2.58
C GLN A 92 -11.03 -6.16 3.80
N GLU A 93 -10.58 -5.42 4.81
CA GLU A 93 -11.27 -5.18 6.09
C GLU A 93 -12.07 -3.88 6.15
N GLY A 94 -12.12 -3.09 5.07
CA GLY A 94 -12.84 -1.82 5.06
C GLY A 94 -12.19 -0.76 4.18
N LYS A 95 -12.35 0.52 4.54
CA LYS A 95 -11.80 1.61 3.74
C LYS A 95 -11.37 2.82 4.56
N ILE A 96 -10.41 3.54 4.00
CA ILE A 96 -9.89 4.81 4.50
C ILE A 96 -10.05 5.84 3.39
N GLU A 97 -10.72 6.95 3.67
CA GLU A 97 -11.01 8.02 2.71
C GLU A 97 -10.49 9.36 3.24
N PHE A 98 -9.82 10.15 2.39
CA PHE A 98 -9.26 11.45 2.80
C PHE A 98 -8.90 12.33 1.60
N LYS A 99 -8.51 13.57 1.87
CA LYS A 99 -7.88 14.47 0.90
C LYS A 99 -6.42 14.66 1.28
N ALA A 100 -5.55 14.79 0.28
CA ALA A 100 -4.14 15.08 0.47
C ALA A 100 -3.65 16.04 -0.62
N LYS A 101 -2.65 16.86 -0.28
CA LYS A 101 -2.01 17.78 -1.22
C LYS A 101 -1.13 17.04 -2.23
N ASP A 102 -0.40 16.04 -1.75
CA ASP A 102 0.56 15.26 -2.53
C ASP A 102 0.68 13.81 -2.00
N PHE A 103 1.38 12.96 -2.75
CA PHE A 103 1.61 11.54 -2.45
C PHE A 103 3.03 11.10 -2.82
N LEU A 104 3.63 10.27 -1.96
CA LEU A 104 4.96 9.70 -2.17
C LEU A 104 5.01 8.25 -1.70
N GLN A 105 5.48 7.36 -2.57
CA GLN A 105 5.89 6.01 -2.21
C GLN A 105 7.42 5.96 -2.06
N LYS A 106 7.91 5.43 -0.93
CA LYS A 106 9.35 5.24 -0.66
C LYS A 106 9.63 3.76 -0.47
N ILE A 107 10.51 3.19 -1.29
CA ILE A 107 11.10 1.87 -1.04
C ILE A 107 12.14 2.02 0.08
N ARG A 108 12.01 1.26 1.17
CA ARG A 108 12.85 1.38 2.37
C ARG A 108 14.09 0.47 2.32
N LYS A 109 14.03 -0.63 1.58
CA LYS A 109 15.13 -1.57 1.35
C LYS A 109 15.05 -2.20 -0.03
N ASP A 110 16.16 -2.81 -0.45
CA ASP A 110 16.22 -3.55 -1.71
C ASP A 110 15.15 -4.66 -1.77
N PRO A 111 14.45 -4.82 -2.91
CA PRO A 111 13.46 -5.87 -3.08
C PRO A 111 14.06 -7.28 -3.00
N ILE A 112 13.31 -8.21 -2.43
CA ILE A 112 13.68 -9.62 -2.32
C ILE A 112 12.62 -10.53 -2.95
N TRP A 113 13.07 -11.63 -3.57
CA TRP A 113 12.17 -12.63 -4.12
C TRP A 113 11.65 -13.57 -3.04
N LYS A 114 10.32 -13.73 -2.99
CA LYS A 114 9.60 -14.56 -2.01
C LYS A 114 8.65 -15.52 -2.71
N THR A 115 8.29 -16.59 -2.02
CA THR A 115 7.25 -17.54 -2.43
C THR A 115 5.91 -17.28 -1.72
N ASN A 116 5.86 -16.28 -0.85
CA ASN A 116 4.69 -15.72 -0.19
C ASN A 116 4.64 -14.21 -0.43
N GLN A 117 3.50 -13.58 -0.12
CA GLN A 117 3.24 -12.16 -0.39
C GLN A 117 3.60 -11.23 0.79
N PHE A 118 4.51 -11.66 1.68
CA PHE A 118 4.90 -10.87 2.84
C PHE A 118 6.37 -11.08 3.22
N LEU A 119 6.93 -10.08 3.88
CA LEU A 119 8.24 -10.09 4.50
C LEU A 119 8.14 -10.49 5.98
N SER A 120 9.16 -11.18 6.47
CA SER A 120 9.36 -11.33 7.92
C SER A 120 9.79 -10.00 8.55
N GLU A 121 9.70 -9.90 9.87
CA GLU A 121 10.11 -8.70 10.62
C GLU A 121 11.58 -8.32 10.36
N ILE A 122 12.47 -9.30 10.24
CA ILE A 122 13.90 -9.11 9.96
C ILE A 122 14.11 -8.64 8.51
N GLU A 123 13.34 -9.15 7.55
CA GLU A 123 13.45 -8.72 6.16
C GLU A 123 12.99 -7.26 6.01
N ARG A 124 11.96 -6.86 6.77
CA ARG A 124 11.39 -5.50 6.74
C ARG A 124 12.26 -4.42 7.42
N ASN A 125 13.02 -4.75 8.48
CA ASN A 125 13.76 -3.80 9.35
C ASN A 125 15.27 -3.96 9.30
#